data_AF-A0A3C0GFP2-F1
#
_entry.id   AF-A0A3C0GFP2-F1
#
_cell.length_a   1.000
_cell.length_b   1.000
_cell.length_c   1.000
_cell.angle_alpha   90.00
_cell.angle_beta   90.00
_cell.angle_gamma   90.00
#
_symmetry.space_group_name_H-M   'P 1'
#
loop_
_entity.id
_entity.type
_entity.pdbx_description
1 polymer ?
#
loop_
_entity_poly.entity_id
_entity_poly.type
_entity_poly.pdbx_seq_one_letter_code
_entity_poly.pdbx_strand_id
1 'polypeptide(L)'
;KKKISNSFLNLLIINTIIPLKFAYNRYKGAQDNEGLFKMMAKIKKEENSIIANFDKLETSILSAKDSQAYLPLYNNYCTKDKCLDCAIGVSLLNVKV
;
A
#
# COMPACT_ATOMS: atom_id res chain seq x y z
N LYS A 1 27.65 -11.18 13.85
CA LYS A 1 27.09 -10.98 12.48
C LYS A 1 25.69 -10.40 12.62
N LYS A 2 25.41 -9.21 12.05
CA LYS A 2 24.03 -8.68 11.98
C LYS A 2 23.22 -9.56 11.03
N LYS A 3 22.13 -10.16 11.53
CA LYS A 3 21.19 -10.92 10.70
C LYS A 3 20.21 -9.94 10.06
N ILE A 4 19.86 -10.18 8.81
CA ILE A 4 18.78 -9.46 8.14
C ILE A 4 17.46 -9.85 8.81
N SER A 5 16.66 -8.86 9.22
CA SER A 5 15.33 -9.10 9.75
C SER A 5 14.34 -9.33 8.63
N ASN A 6 13.27 -10.10 8.90
CA ASN A 6 12.19 -10.29 7.94
C ASN A 6 11.51 -8.96 7.58
N SER A 7 11.44 -8.01 8.52
CA SER A 7 10.91 -6.66 8.27
C SER A 7 11.78 -5.91 7.25
N PHE A 8 13.11 -5.95 7.40
CA PHE A 8 14.02 -5.32 6.42
C PHE A 8 13.93 -5.98 5.04
N LEU A 9 13.83 -7.31 4.99
CA LEU A 9 13.64 -8.03 3.75
C LEU A 9 12.32 -7.64 3.06
N ASN A 10 11.21 -7.59 3.81
CA ASN A 10 9.92 -7.15 3.28
C ASN A 10 9.99 -5.71 2.76
N LEU A 11 10.67 -4.81 3.47
CA LEU A 11 10.84 -3.42 3.04
C LEU A 11 11.52 -3.32 1.68
N LEU A 12 12.60 -4.08 1.47
CA LEU A 12 13.30 -4.15 0.18
C LEU A 12 12.43 -4.76 -0.93
N ILE A 13 11.66 -5.80 -0.61
CA ILE A 13 10.77 -6.42 -1.58
C ILE A 13 9.71 -5.43 -2.05
N ILE A 14 9.06 -4.74 -1.11
CA ILE A 14 7.97 -3.78 -1.36
C ILE A 14 8.48 -2.54 -2.11
N ASN A 15 9.55 -1.91 -1.62
CA ASN A 15 9.98 -0.61 -2.14
C ASN A 15 10.97 -0.69 -3.30
N THR A 16 11.61 -1.85 -3.52
CA THR A 16 12.66 -1.99 -4.54
C THR A 16 12.32 -3.07 -5.55
N ILE A 17 12.13 -4.32 -5.11
CA ILE A 17 12.03 -5.45 -6.03
C ILE A 17 10.72 -5.43 -6.83
N ILE A 18 9.59 -5.16 -6.18
CA ILE A 18 8.27 -5.09 -6.84
C ILE A 18 8.24 -3.97 -7.90
N PRO A 19 8.62 -2.71 -7.60
CA PRO A 19 8.66 -1.64 -8.60
C PRO A 19 9.58 -1.95 -9.79
N LEU A 20 10.77 -2.50 -9.53
CA LEU A 20 11.70 -2.89 -10.60
C LEU A 20 11.12 -3.96 -11.51
N LYS A 21 10.50 -4.99 -10.93
CA LYS A 21 9.88 -6.07 -11.71
C LYS A 21 8.68 -5.57 -12.53
N PHE A 22 7.89 -4.67 -11.97
CA PHE A 22 6.80 -4.01 -12.69
C PHE A 22 7.32 -3.20 -13.89
N ALA A 23 8.38 -2.39 -13.68
CA ALA A 23 9.02 -1.63 -14.75
C ALA A 23 9.61 -2.52 -15.84
N TYR A 24 10.24 -3.63 -15.46
CA TYR A 24 10.79 -4.62 -16.38
C TYR A 24 9.71 -5.31 -17.23
N ASN A 25 8.60 -5.72 -16.60
CA ASN A 25 7.45 -6.29 -17.33
C ASN A 25 6.89 -5.31 -18.36
N ARG A 26 6.71 -4.04 -17.95
CA ARG A 26 6.27 -2.96 -18.84
C ARG A 26 7.24 -2.77 -20.01
N TYR A 27 8.55 -2.79 -19.76
CA TYR A 27 9.57 -2.68 -20.80
C TYR A 27 9.48 -3.83 -21.83
N LYS A 28 9.19 -5.06 -21.38
CA LYS A 28 9.00 -6.21 -22.27
C LYS A 28 7.66 -6.23 -23.02
N GLY A 29 6.78 -5.25 -22.79
CA GLY A 29 5.43 -5.24 -23.35
C GLY A 29 4.48 -6.25 -22.68
N ALA A 30 4.90 -6.88 -21.57
CA ALA A 30 4.05 -7.77 -20.80
C ALA A 30 3.11 -6.94 -19.89
N GLN A 31 1.81 -7.15 -20.03
CA GLN A 31 0.79 -6.44 -19.25
C GLN A 31 0.33 -7.21 -18.02
N ASP A 32 0.60 -8.52 -17.96
CA ASP A 32 0.15 -9.35 -16.85
C ASP A 32 1.06 -9.19 -15.62
N ASN A 33 0.53 -8.49 -14.62
CA ASN A 33 1.14 -8.33 -13.31
C ASN A 33 0.36 -9.06 -12.21
N GLU A 34 -0.57 -9.95 -12.56
CA GLU A 34 -1.38 -10.67 -11.58
C GLU A 34 -0.51 -11.47 -10.61
N GLY A 35 0.58 -12.08 -11.10
CA GLY A 35 1.57 -12.75 -10.27
C GLY A 35 2.25 -11.83 -9.24
N LEU A 36 2.53 -10.57 -9.61
CA LEU A 36 3.08 -9.59 -8.67
C LEU A 36 2.05 -9.22 -7.60
N PHE A 37 0.80 -8.98 -7.98
CA PHE A 37 -0.26 -8.67 -7.02
C PHE A 37 -0.55 -9.84 -6.07
N LYS A 38 -0.55 -11.09 -6.57
CA LYS A 38 -0.66 -12.31 -5.75
C LYS A 38 0.52 -12.45 -4.78
N MET A 39 1.72 -12.05 -5.19
CA MET A 39 2.89 -12.02 -4.30
C MET A 39 2.74 -10.94 -3.22
N MET A 40 2.35 -9.72 -3.59
CA MET A 40 2.13 -8.62 -2.66
C MET A 40 1.08 -8.93 -1.60
N ALA A 41 0.02 -9.66 -1.95
CA ALA A 41 -1.02 -10.08 -1.02
C ALA A 41 -0.51 -11.03 0.08
N LYS A 42 0.63 -11.70 -0.13
CA LYS A 42 1.24 -12.63 0.85
C LYS A 42 2.27 -11.98 1.76
N ILE A 43 2.68 -10.76 1.47
CA ILE A 43 3.67 -10.02 2.27
C ILE A 43 2.89 -9.20 3.30
N LYS A 44 3.41 -9.12 4.54
CA LYS A 44 2.83 -8.25 5.57
C LYS A 44 2.79 -6.80 5.09
N LYS A 45 1.77 -6.05 5.54
CA LYS A 45 1.66 -4.62 5.28
C LYS A 45 2.92 -3.86 5.66
N GLU A 46 3.16 -2.76 4.98
CA GLU A 46 4.21 -1.82 5.36
C GLU A 46 3.84 -1.13 6.68
N GLU A 47 4.81 -1.06 7.62
CA GLU A 47 4.62 -0.39 8.91
C GLU A 47 5.12 1.04 8.81
N ASN A 48 4.19 1.99 8.70
CA ASN A 48 4.48 3.42 8.75
C ASN A 48 3.32 4.17 9.42
N SER A 49 3.53 5.46 9.71
CA SER A 49 2.54 6.29 10.43
C SER A 49 1.23 6.47 9.66
N ILE A 50 1.27 6.48 8.33
CA ILE A 50 0.08 6.61 7.47
C ILE A 50 -0.79 5.36 7.61
N ILE A 51 -0.19 4.17 7.44
CA ILE A 51 -0.90 2.90 7.59
C ILE A 51 -1.42 2.72 9.01
N ALA A 52 -0.62 3.08 10.02
CA ALA A 52 -1.04 3.04 11.42
C ALA A 52 -2.23 3.96 11.71
N ASN A 53 -2.40 5.06 10.98
CA ASN A 53 -3.58 5.93 11.11
C ASN A 53 -4.81 5.34 10.42
N PHE A 54 -4.65 4.73 9.24
CA PHE A 54 -5.75 4.03 8.57
C PHE A 54 -6.23 2.80 9.35
N ASP A 55 -5.34 2.07 10.01
CA ASP A 55 -5.71 0.94 10.88
C ASP A 55 -6.68 1.35 12.00
N LYS A 56 -6.59 2.59 12.50
CA LYS A 56 -7.50 3.11 13.53
C LYS A 56 -8.91 3.38 13.01
N LEU A 57 -9.07 3.49 11.69
CA LEU A 57 -10.35 3.73 11.03
C LEU A 57 -11.09 2.42 10.69
N GLU A 58 -10.77 1.33 11.40
CA GLU A 58 -11.30 -0.02 11.18
C GLU A 58 -11.09 -0.56 9.76
N THR A 59 -10.11 -0.01 9.03
CA THR A 59 -9.77 -0.49 7.69
C THR A 59 -8.94 -1.78 7.78
N SER A 60 -9.35 -2.81 7.05
CA SER A 60 -8.64 -4.10 7.03
C SER A 60 -7.39 -4.03 6.14
N ILE A 61 -6.34 -3.35 6.62
CA ILE A 61 -5.02 -3.33 5.96
C ILE A 61 -4.20 -4.49 6.51
N LEU A 62 -4.04 -5.56 5.73
CA LEU A 62 -3.39 -6.79 6.17
C LEU A 62 -2.11 -7.10 5.39
N SER A 63 -2.08 -6.74 4.10
CA SER A 63 -1.00 -7.10 3.20
C SER A 63 -0.25 -5.89 2.64
N ALA A 64 0.91 -6.16 2.04
CA ALA A 64 1.66 -5.17 1.30
C ALA A 64 0.83 -4.60 0.14
N LYS A 65 0.03 -5.44 -0.53
CA LYS A 65 -0.90 -5.00 -1.57
C LYS A 65 -1.85 -3.91 -1.06
N ASP A 66 -2.42 -4.12 0.13
CA ASP A 66 -3.35 -3.17 0.73
C ASP A 66 -2.61 -1.88 1.10
N SER A 67 -1.53 -1.96 1.89
CA SER A 67 -0.79 -0.76 2.32
C SER A 67 -0.31 0.09 1.14
N GLN A 68 0.09 -0.55 0.03
CA GLN A 68 0.54 0.14 -1.17
C GLN A 68 -0.61 0.78 -1.97
N ALA A 69 -1.87 0.41 -1.74
CA ALA A 69 -3.04 1.12 -2.27
C ALA A 69 -3.40 2.36 -1.44
N TYR A 70 -3.20 2.31 -0.12
CA TYR A 70 -3.50 3.43 0.79
C TYR A 70 -2.49 4.58 0.69
N LEU A 71 -1.22 4.31 0.38
CA LEU A 71 -0.21 5.37 0.24
C LEU A 71 -0.53 6.36 -0.90
N PRO A 72 -0.84 5.92 -2.15
CA PRO A 72 -1.32 6.81 -3.20
C PRO A 72 -2.62 7.53 -2.85
N LEU A 73 -3.55 6.86 -2.15
CA LEU A 73 -4.80 7.47 -1.69
C LEU A 73 -4.50 8.64 -0.73
N TYR A 74 -3.65 8.41 0.26
CA TYR A 74 -3.21 9.45 1.20
C TYR A 74 -2.59 10.65 0.45
N ASN A 75 -1.64 10.38 -0.44
CA ASN A 75 -0.89 11.43 -1.17
C ASN A 75 -1.72 12.20 -2.21
N ASN A 76 -2.80 11.62 -2.71
CA ASN A 76 -3.64 12.27 -3.74
C ASN A 76 -4.92 12.87 -3.19
N TYR A 77 -5.38 12.41 -2.02
CA TYR A 77 -6.63 12.88 -1.41
C TYR A 77 -6.39 13.54 -0.06
N CYS A 78 -5.86 12.81 0.93
CA CYS A 78 -5.71 13.29 2.30
C CYS A 78 -4.78 14.50 2.40
N THR A 79 -3.62 14.48 1.74
CA THR A 79 -2.66 15.60 1.76
C THR A 79 -3.13 16.83 0.97
N LYS A 80 -4.21 16.69 0.19
CA LYS A 80 -4.79 17.76 -0.65
C LYS A 80 -6.18 18.18 -0.16
N ASP A 81 -6.58 17.75 1.03
CA ASP A 81 -7.88 18.02 1.64
C ASP A 81 -9.10 17.63 0.76
N LYS A 82 -8.94 16.63 -0.11
CA LYS A 82 -10.00 16.16 -1.02
C LYS A 82 -10.89 15.09 -0.39
N CYS A 83 -11.27 15.27 0.88
CA CYS A 83 -12.06 14.28 1.61
C CYS A 83 -13.44 14.05 0.99
N LEU A 84 -14.04 15.08 0.38
CA LEU A 84 -15.33 14.99 -0.33
C LEU A 84 -15.24 14.19 -1.64
N ASP A 85 -14.05 14.08 -2.23
CA ASP A 85 -13.81 13.28 -3.45
C ASP A 85 -13.32 11.86 -3.14
N CYS A 86 -13.13 11.52 -1.86
CA CYS A 86 -12.60 10.25 -1.40
C CYS A 86 -13.71 9.41 -0.77
N ALA A 87 -13.91 8.17 -1.22
CA ALA A 87 -14.94 7.29 -0.67
C ALA A 87 -14.79 7.08 0.86
N ILE A 88 -13.54 6.93 1.34
CA ILE A 88 -13.24 6.84 2.78
C ILE A 88 -13.57 8.17 3.46
N GLY A 89 -13.14 9.30 2.88
CA GLY A 89 -13.37 10.63 3.44
C GLY A 89 -14.86 10.96 3.57
N VAL A 90 -15.66 10.70 2.52
CA VAL A 90 -17.12 10.85 2.53
C VAL A 90 -17.75 9.95 3.57
N SER A 91 -17.30 8.69 3.68
CA SER A 91 -17.81 7.77 4.71
C SER A 91 -17.56 8.31 6.12
N LEU A 92 -16.37 8.85 6.39
CA LEU A 92 -16.02 9.41 7.70
C LEU A 92 -16.85 10.66 8.04
N LEU A 93 -17.11 11.53 7.07
CA LEU A 93 -17.91 12.75 7.26
C LEU A 93 -19.40 12.45 7.47
N ASN A 94 -19.89 11.33 6.93
CA ASN A 94 -21.26 10.87 7.12
C ASN A 94 -21.47 10.10 8.43
N VAL A 95 -20.41 9.81 9.18
CA VAL A 95 -20.56 9.26 10.54
C VAL A 95 -21.15 10.34 11.42
N LYS A 96 -22.45 10.22 11.73
CA LYS A 96 -23.06 10.98 12.82
C LYS A 96 -22.38 10.55 14.11
N VAL A 97 -21.58 11.44 14.69
CA VAL A 97 -21.15 11.36 16.09
C VAL A 97 -22.35 11.55 16.99
#